data_AF-A0A9X2BGS0-F1
#
_entry.id   AF-A0A9X2BGS0-F1
#
_cell.length_a   1.000
_cell.length_b   1.000
_cell.length_c   1.000
_cell.angle_alpha   90.00
_cell.angle_beta   90.00
_cell.angle_gamma   90.00
#
_symmetry.space_group_name_H-M   'P 1'
#
loop_
_entity.id
_entity.type
_entity.pdbx_description
1 polymer ?
#
loop_
_entity_poly.entity_id
_entity_poly.type
_entity_poly.pdbx_seq_one_letter_code
_entity_poly.pdbx_strand_id
1 'polypeptide(L)'
;MSSLYMCPVCDQYAISLGEVNHNDVYGVDCTRCGLFNISHEAQSQLFIMKDEVEKNKISAVLRENSIKNRLVYTVTLGRAALKNGITIDNLLSLFPRTVSDRIDRTLQNLVNLSSFPSSPVHITEDSYPIFFSEIKDLKVTFFILKQLSEDGYIQSETSIPGEIIVTAKGWNRVSELEKKVKEDTKQVFIAMWFDKQMDQFVGDGFEAAIKESGYEPFRIDWKEHNEKIDDQIISEIKKSKFLVADVTGHRGGVYFEAGYALGLGMPVIWTCKEDHLKDVHFDTRQYNHIVWTDVEDLRRKLYYRIQATIE
;
A
#
# COMPACT_ATOMS: atom_id res chain seq x y z
N MET A 1 -27.92 -0.83 12.15
CA MET A 1 -28.89 -1.46 11.23
C MET A 1 -28.42 -1.15 9.84
N SER A 2 -28.08 -2.17 9.05
CA SER A 2 -27.66 -1.97 7.66
C SER A 2 -28.86 -1.63 6.79
N SER A 3 -28.86 -0.47 6.14
CA SER A 3 -29.89 -0.05 5.19
C SER A 3 -29.36 -0.10 3.76
N LEU A 4 -30.19 -0.57 2.83
CA LEU A 4 -29.87 -0.53 1.41
C LEU A 4 -29.90 0.93 0.94
N TYR A 5 -28.87 1.38 0.22
CA TYR A 5 -28.81 2.73 -0.30
C TYR A 5 -28.03 2.78 -1.62
N MET A 6 -28.11 3.89 -2.36
CA MET A 6 -27.42 4.03 -3.64
C MET A 6 -25.96 4.38 -3.40
N CYS A 7 -25.04 3.55 -3.90
CA CYS A 7 -23.61 3.81 -3.89
C CYS A 7 -23.33 5.13 -4.63
N PRO A 8 -22.70 6.13 -3.99
CA PRO A 8 -22.49 7.45 -4.60
C PRO A 8 -21.50 7.42 -5.78
N VAL A 9 -20.71 6.35 -5.89
CA VAL A 9 -19.68 6.20 -6.93
C VAL A 9 -20.25 5.56 -8.19
N CYS A 10 -20.90 4.39 -8.07
CA CYS A 10 -21.29 3.58 -9.22
C CYS A 10 -22.80 3.48 -9.45
N ASP A 11 -23.60 4.15 -8.60
CA ASP A 11 -25.06 4.20 -8.65
C ASP A 11 -25.73 2.81 -8.61
N GLN A 12 -25.09 1.83 -7.95
CA GLN A 12 -25.70 0.53 -7.63
C GLN A 12 -26.17 0.50 -6.18
N TYR A 13 -27.12 -0.37 -5.89
CA TYR A 13 -27.50 -0.64 -4.51
C TYR A 13 -26.29 -1.19 -3.73
N ALA A 14 -26.04 -0.58 -2.58
CA ALA A 14 -24.97 -0.91 -1.65
C ALA A 14 -25.53 -1.01 -0.23
N ILE A 15 -24.77 -1.65 0.64
CA ILE A 15 -25.09 -1.77 2.05
C ILE A 15 -24.45 -0.57 2.76
N SER A 16 -25.27 0.25 3.44
CA SER A 16 -24.75 1.25 4.37
C SER A 16 -24.37 0.55 5.66
N LEU A 17 -23.13 0.77 6.10
CA LEU A 17 -22.62 0.26 7.38
C LEU A 17 -22.88 1.23 8.54
N GLY A 18 -23.57 2.34 8.27
CA GLY A 18 -23.83 3.41 9.22
C GLY A 18 -22.66 4.39 9.34
N GLU A 19 -22.79 5.29 10.31
CA GLU A 19 -21.77 6.29 10.63
C GLU A 19 -20.58 5.62 11.34
N VAL A 20 -19.37 5.87 10.85
CA VAL A 20 -18.13 5.22 11.31
C VAL A 20 -17.46 6.02 12.43
N ASN A 21 -17.68 7.33 12.48
CA ASN A 21 -17.21 8.25 13.51
C ASN A 21 -18.12 9.49 13.59
N HIS A 22 -18.03 10.28 14.65
CA HIS A 22 -18.82 11.52 14.85
C HIS A 22 -18.49 12.68 13.87
N ASN A 23 -17.87 12.40 12.73
CA ASN A 23 -17.46 13.41 11.73
C ASN A 23 -18.25 13.26 10.41
N ASP A 24 -19.50 12.78 10.45
CA ASP A 24 -20.35 12.61 9.26
C ASP A 24 -19.71 11.72 8.17
N VAL A 25 -19.02 10.65 8.60
CA VAL A 25 -18.41 9.65 7.70
C VAL A 25 -19.22 8.37 7.72
N TYR A 26 -19.60 7.90 6.54
CA TYR A 26 -20.46 6.73 6.36
C TYR A 26 -19.69 5.58 5.70
N GLY A 27 -19.88 4.37 6.23
CA GLY A 27 -19.31 3.15 5.65
C GLY A 27 -20.19 2.60 4.53
N VAL A 28 -19.55 2.11 3.48
CA VAL A 28 -20.16 1.64 2.23
C VAL A 28 -19.61 0.29 1.86
N ASP A 29 -20.48 -0.72 1.74
CA ASP A 29 -20.13 -2.01 1.16
C ASP A 29 -20.89 -2.20 -0.16
N CYS A 30 -20.15 -2.08 -1.27
CA CYS A 30 -20.69 -2.14 -2.63
C CYS A 30 -20.06 -3.30 -3.41
N THR A 31 -20.87 -4.08 -4.12
CA THR A 31 -20.39 -5.18 -4.95
C THR A 31 -19.45 -4.74 -6.08
N ARG A 32 -19.67 -3.52 -6.63
CA ARG A 32 -18.83 -2.94 -7.69
C ARG A 32 -17.61 -2.20 -7.14
N CYS A 33 -17.79 -1.29 -6.18
CA CYS A 33 -16.71 -0.43 -5.67
C CYS A 33 -15.91 -1.05 -4.51
N GLY A 34 -16.41 -2.13 -3.91
CA GLY A 34 -15.84 -2.71 -2.68
C GLY A 34 -16.20 -1.92 -1.42
N LEU A 35 -15.43 -2.18 -0.36
CA LEU A 35 -15.60 -1.55 0.95
C LEU A 35 -14.83 -0.22 1.03
N PHE A 36 -15.53 0.87 1.34
CA PHE A 36 -14.95 2.19 1.57
C PHE A 36 -15.78 3.02 2.54
N ASN A 37 -15.19 4.09 3.07
CA ASN A 37 -15.87 5.11 3.85
C ASN A 37 -15.97 6.40 3.03
N ILE A 38 -16.96 7.25 3.32
CA ILE A 38 -17.13 8.51 2.61
C ILE A 38 -17.70 9.60 3.52
N SER A 39 -17.12 10.80 3.43
CA SER A 39 -17.66 12.01 4.08
C SER A 39 -18.92 12.50 3.38
N HIS A 40 -19.83 13.14 4.11
CA HIS A 40 -21.07 13.71 3.56
C HIS A 40 -20.81 14.67 2.38
N GLU A 41 -19.76 15.49 2.44
CA GLU A 41 -19.41 16.43 1.38
C GLU A 41 -18.93 15.71 0.11
N ALA A 42 -18.05 14.72 0.26
CA ALA A 42 -17.59 13.92 -0.87
C ALA A 42 -18.73 13.11 -1.49
N GLN A 43 -19.63 12.59 -0.67
CA GLN A 43 -20.83 11.90 -1.13
C GLN A 43 -21.71 12.83 -1.97
N SER A 44 -21.95 14.06 -1.48
CA SER A 44 -22.72 15.07 -2.22
C SER A 44 -22.08 15.43 -3.56
N GLN A 45 -20.75 15.59 -3.60
CA GLN A 45 -20.02 15.86 -4.84
C GLN A 45 -20.12 14.71 -5.84
N LEU A 46 -19.97 13.46 -5.40
CA LEU A 46 -20.07 12.30 -6.28
C LEU A 46 -21.49 12.09 -6.82
N PHE A 47 -22.53 12.40 -6.04
CA PHE A 47 -23.90 12.35 -6.53
C PHE A 47 -24.19 13.37 -7.64
N ILE A 48 -23.61 14.57 -7.57
CA ILE A 48 -23.79 15.60 -8.61
C ILE A 48 -22.81 15.45 -9.78
N MET A 49 -21.78 14.62 -9.65
CA MET A 49 -20.81 14.35 -10.71
C MET A 49 -21.48 13.65 -11.89
N LYS A 50 -21.49 14.32 -13.05
CA LYS A 50 -22.10 13.82 -14.30
C LYS A 50 -21.15 12.98 -15.15
N ASP A 51 -19.85 13.04 -14.86
CA ASP A 51 -18.84 12.30 -15.61
C ASP A 51 -18.82 10.84 -15.17
N GLU A 52 -19.53 10.00 -15.93
CA GLU A 52 -19.58 8.55 -15.72
C GLU A 52 -18.19 7.88 -15.87
N VAL A 53 -17.32 8.44 -16.70
CA VAL A 53 -15.97 7.92 -16.93
C VAL A 53 -15.14 8.10 -15.67
N GLU A 54 -15.18 9.28 -15.04
CA GLU A 54 -14.50 9.53 -13.77
C GLU A 54 -15.06 8.65 -12.64
N LYS A 55 -16.40 8.53 -12.54
CA LYS A 55 -17.05 7.62 -11.58
C LYS A 55 -16.58 6.16 -11.75
N ASN A 56 -16.48 5.67 -12.98
CA ASN A 56 -16.00 4.31 -13.26
C ASN A 56 -14.51 4.14 -12.88
N LYS A 57 -13.68 5.15 -13.11
CA LYS A 57 -12.27 5.15 -12.68
C LYS A 57 -12.15 5.08 -11.15
N ILE A 58 -12.94 5.89 -10.44
CA ILE A 58 -12.99 5.88 -8.97
C ILE A 58 -13.44 4.51 -8.47
N SER A 59 -14.50 3.95 -9.06
CA SER A 59 -15.00 2.60 -8.75
C SER A 59 -13.91 1.55 -8.88
N ALA A 60 -13.12 1.58 -9.96
CA ALA A 60 -12.01 0.64 -10.19
C ALA A 60 -10.91 0.74 -9.13
N VAL A 61 -10.51 1.95 -8.75
CA VAL A 61 -9.46 2.17 -7.74
C VAL A 61 -9.94 1.74 -6.34
N LEU A 62 -11.17 2.08 -5.98
CA LEU A 62 -11.77 1.61 -4.71
C LEU A 62 -11.87 0.09 -4.68
N ARG A 63 -12.31 -0.52 -5.80
CA ARG A 63 -12.45 -1.97 -5.92
C ARG A 63 -11.11 -2.69 -5.78
N GLU A 64 -10.07 -2.21 -6.46
CA GLU A 64 -8.71 -2.72 -6.29
C GLU A 64 -8.26 -2.66 -4.82
N ASN A 65 -8.48 -1.53 -4.14
CA ASN A 65 -8.08 -1.37 -2.75
C ASN A 65 -8.77 -2.39 -1.84
N SER A 66 -10.07 -2.60 -2.05
CA SER A 66 -10.86 -3.61 -1.34
C SER A 66 -10.39 -5.05 -1.63
N ILE A 67 -10.04 -5.36 -2.88
CA ILE A 67 -9.56 -6.69 -3.29
C ILE A 67 -8.20 -7.01 -2.67
N LYS A 68 -7.28 -6.04 -2.64
CA LYS A 68 -5.93 -6.20 -2.10
C LYS A 68 -5.91 -6.21 -0.56
N ASN A 69 -7.08 -6.30 0.08
CA ASN A 69 -7.29 -6.27 1.53
C ASN A 69 -6.46 -5.18 2.23
N ARG A 70 -6.41 -4.00 1.61
CA ARG A 70 -5.73 -2.83 2.14
C ARG A 70 -6.64 -2.13 3.14
N LEU A 71 -6.10 -1.11 3.79
CA LEU A 71 -6.83 -0.20 4.66
C LEU A 71 -8.03 0.41 3.92
N VAL A 72 -9.18 0.44 4.60
CA VAL A 72 -10.42 1.00 4.05
C VAL A 72 -10.26 2.50 3.84
N TYR A 73 -10.31 2.96 2.59
CA TYR A 73 -10.20 4.37 2.24
C TYR A 73 -11.40 5.16 2.75
N THR A 74 -11.14 6.40 3.20
CA THR A 74 -12.16 7.39 3.49
C THR A 74 -12.13 8.47 2.41
N VAL A 75 -13.15 8.50 1.55
CA VAL A 75 -13.24 9.46 0.44
C VAL A 75 -13.65 10.84 0.97
N THR A 76 -12.87 11.87 0.61
CA THR A 76 -12.98 13.25 1.11
C THR A 76 -12.88 14.27 -0.02
N LEU A 77 -13.36 15.50 0.22
CA LEU A 77 -13.36 16.58 -0.78
C LEU A 77 -12.13 17.49 -0.71
N GLY A 78 -11.48 17.64 0.47
CA GLY A 78 -10.46 18.68 0.66
C GLY A 78 -9.25 18.32 1.53
N ARG A 79 -9.41 17.69 2.69
CA ARG A 79 -8.28 17.30 3.55
C ARG A 79 -8.32 15.82 3.87
N ALA A 80 -7.22 15.13 3.59
CA ALA A 80 -6.95 13.74 4.01
C ALA A 80 -6.74 13.60 5.54
N ALA A 81 -7.18 14.56 6.34
CA ALA A 81 -7.03 14.56 7.80
C ALA A 81 -7.94 13.52 8.51
N LEU A 82 -8.83 12.86 7.76
CA LEU A 82 -9.61 11.72 8.24
C LEU A 82 -8.81 10.42 8.14
N LYS A 83 -9.19 9.42 8.95
CA LYS A 83 -8.53 8.10 8.92
C LYS A 83 -8.57 7.52 7.51
N ASN A 84 -7.41 7.19 6.94
CA ASN A 84 -7.27 6.75 5.54
C ASN A 84 -7.89 7.70 4.53
N GLY A 85 -7.83 9.01 4.81
CA GLY A 85 -8.38 10.04 3.95
C GLY A 85 -7.74 10.02 2.57
N ILE A 86 -8.56 10.01 1.53
CA ILE A 86 -8.14 10.17 0.14
C ILE A 86 -9.10 11.12 -0.57
N THR A 87 -8.57 12.03 -1.38
CA THR A 87 -9.41 12.95 -2.18
C THR A 87 -9.88 12.28 -3.46
N ILE A 88 -10.95 12.80 -4.06
CA ILE A 88 -11.44 12.34 -5.37
C ILE A 88 -10.35 12.49 -6.44
N ASP A 89 -9.65 13.62 -6.46
CA ASP A 89 -8.54 13.86 -7.41
C ASP A 89 -7.40 12.85 -7.23
N ASN A 90 -7.06 12.51 -5.98
CA ASN A 90 -6.05 11.50 -5.71
C ASN A 90 -6.52 10.12 -6.19
N LEU A 91 -7.78 9.74 -5.96
CA LEU A 91 -8.35 8.50 -6.49
C LEU A 91 -8.24 8.44 -8.02
N LEU A 92 -8.61 9.52 -8.71
CA LEU A 92 -8.48 9.62 -10.16
C LEU A 92 -7.02 9.52 -10.63
N SER A 93 -6.08 10.09 -9.88
CA SER A 93 -4.65 10.03 -10.19
C SER A 93 -4.04 8.62 -10.07
N LEU A 94 -4.64 7.76 -9.23
CA LEU A 94 -4.24 6.36 -9.02
C LEU A 94 -4.76 5.40 -10.11
N PHE A 95 -5.68 5.87 -10.96
CA PHE A 95 -6.17 5.08 -12.06
C PHE A 95 -5.03 4.81 -13.07
N PRO A 96 -4.86 3.57 -13.55
CA PRO A 96 -3.75 3.19 -14.41
C PRO A 96 -3.73 3.96 -15.73
N ARG A 97 -2.59 4.58 -16.04
CA ARG A 97 -2.41 5.47 -17.21
C ARG A 97 -2.07 4.73 -18.49
N THR A 98 -1.52 3.52 -18.39
CA THR A 98 -1.10 2.72 -19.54
C THR A 98 -1.88 1.43 -19.62
N VAL A 99 -2.00 0.88 -20.82
CA VAL A 99 -2.63 -0.43 -21.04
C VAL A 99 -1.86 -1.54 -20.31
N SER A 100 -0.53 -1.47 -20.29
CA SER A 100 0.30 -2.43 -19.55
C SER A 100 -0.01 -2.42 -18.06
N ASP A 101 -0.14 -1.23 -17.44
CA ASP A 101 -0.46 -1.12 -16.02
C ASP A 101 -1.87 -1.66 -15.72
N ARG A 102 -2.83 -1.43 -16.61
CA ARG A 102 -4.17 -2.03 -16.51
C ARG A 102 -4.12 -3.56 -16.54
N ILE A 103 -3.37 -4.15 -17.47
CA ILE A 103 -3.23 -5.60 -17.60
C ILE A 103 -2.58 -6.18 -16.34
N ASP A 104 -1.44 -5.64 -15.92
CA ASP A 104 -0.68 -6.12 -14.75
C ASP A 104 -1.52 -6.01 -13.47
N ARG A 105 -2.18 -4.87 -13.22
CA ARG A 105 -3.03 -4.67 -12.03
C ARG A 105 -4.32 -5.50 -12.08
N THR A 106 -4.88 -5.74 -13.27
CA THR A 106 -6.01 -6.67 -13.42
C THR A 106 -5.60 -8.08 -13.05
N LEU A 107 -4.44 -8.55 -13.52
CA LEU A 107 -3.92 -9.88 -13.15
C LEU A 107 -3.72 -10.01 -11.64
N GLN A 108 -3.17 -8.96 -10.99
CA GLN A 108 -3.08 -8.90 -9.53
C GLN A 108 -4.45 -8.99 -8.85
N ASN A 109 -5.47 -8.29 -9.36
CA ASN A 109 -6.82 -8.36 -8.82
C ASN A 109 -7.40 -9.78 -8.92
N LEU A 110 -7.23 -10.44 -10.07
CA LEU A 110 -7.70 -11.81 -10.28
C LEU A 110 -6.99 -12.80 -9.35
N VAL A 111 -5.69 -12.65 -9.14
CA VAL A 111 -4.92 -13.45 -8.17
C VAL A 111 -5.45 -13.26 -6.74
N ASN A 112 -5.68 -12.01 -6.31
CA ASN A 112 -6.18 -11.72 -4.95
C ASN A 112 -7.64 -12.16 -4.73
N LEU A 113 -8.44 -12.25 -5.81
CA LEU A 113 -9.79 -12.79 -5.77
C LEU A 113 -9.82 -14.33 -5.78
N SER A 114 -8.75 -14.98 -6.25
CA SER A 114 -8.63 -16.44 -6.29
C SER A 114 -8.18 -16.96 -4.92
N SER A 115 -8.94 -17.89 -4.34
CA SER A 115 -8.64 -18.41 -3.00
C SER A 115 -7.38 -19.28 -2.95
N PHE A 116 -7.08 -19.99 -4.04
CA PHE A 116 -5.92 -20.86 -4.20
C PHE A 116 -5.67 -21.09 -5.70
N PRO A 117 -4.47 -21.55 -6.11
CA PRO A 117 -4.18 -21.84 -7.51
C PRO A 117 -5.24 -22.74 -8.15
N SER A 118 -5.66 -22.39 -9.36
CA SER A 118 -6.76 -23.05 -10.10
C SER A 118 -8.19 -22.81 -9.56
N SER A 119 -8.39 -22.05 -8.49
CA SER A 119 -9.74 -21.64 -8.06
C SER A 119 -10.34 -20.64 -9.05
N PRO A 120 -11.57 -20.89 -9.56
CA PRO A 120 -12.21 -19.96 -10.49
C PRO A 120 -12.61 -18.65 -9.80
N VAL A 121 -12.47 -17.56 -10.54
CA VAL A 121 -13.00 -16.23 -10.20
C VAL A 121 -14.22 -15.98 -11.06
N HIS A 122 -15.38 -15.79 -10.42
CA HIS A 122 -16.63 -15.53 -11.12
C HIS A 122 -16.72 -14.07 -11.58
N ILE A 123 -16.99 -13.86 -12.88
CA ILE A 123 -17.08 -12.56 -13.52
C ILE A 123 -18.48 -12.35 -14.08
N THR A 124 -19.03 -11.17 -13.84
CA THR A 124 -20.35 -10.73 -14.33
C THR A 124 -20.20 -9.39 -15.05
N GLU A 125 -21.29 -8.84 -15.59
CA GLU A 125 -21.29 -7.50 -16.18
C GLU A 125 -20.89 -6.40 -15.17
N ASP A 126 -21.14 -6.64 -13.89
CA ASP A 126 -20.80 -5.73 -12.78
C ASP A 126 -19.32 -5.78 -12.39
N SER A 127 -18.56 -6.74 -12.92
CA SER A 127 -17.15 -6.95 -12.59
C SER A 127 -16.19 -6.01 -13.33
N TYR A 128 -16.68 -5.11 -14.20
CA TYR A 128 -15.86 -4.17 -14.97
C TYR A 128 -14.80 -3.37 -14.16
N PRO A 129 -15.01 -3.01 -12.87
CA PRO A 129 -14.00 -2.28 -12.09
C PRO A 129 -12.73 -3.12 -11.83
N ILE A 130 -12.84 -4.46 -11.80
CA ILE A 130 -11.69 -5.38 -11.63
C ILE A 130 -10.68 -5.21 -12.77
N PHE A 131 -11.17 -4.86 -13.96
CA PHE A 131 -10.43 -4.73 -15.22
C PHE A 131 -9.97 -3.31 -15.52
N PHE A 132 -10.18 -2.36 -14.59
CA PHE A 132 -9.94 -0.93 -14.82
C PHE A 132 -10.62 -0.42 -16.09
N SER A 133 -11.88 -0.82 -16.30
CA SER A 133 -12.70 -0.27 -17.37
C SER A 133 -13.29 1.07 -16.96
N GLU A 134 -13.05 2.10 -17.76
CA GLU A 134 -13.64 3.42 -17.59
C GLU A 134 -15.06 3.55 -18.18
N ILE A 135 -15.54 2.50 -18.84
CA ILE A 135 -16.90 2.39 -19.37
C ILE A 135 -17.57 1.11 -18.87
N LYS A 136 -18.90 1.14 -18.71
CA LYS A 136 -19.68 -0.05 -18.29
C LYS A 136 -19.86 -1.08 -19.42
N ASP A 137 -19.65 -0.67 -20.67
CA ASP A 137 -19.63 -1.58 -21.83
C ASP A 137 -18.46 -2.58 -21.71
N LEU A 138 -18.71 -3.84 -22.05
CA LEU A 138 -17.75 -4.93 -21.89
C LEU A 138 -16.57 -4.90 -22.86
N LYS A 139 -16.49 -3.96 -23.81
CA LYS A 139 -15.38 -3.86 -24.78
C LYS A 139 -14.00 -3.83 -24.13
N VAL A 140 -13.80 -2.97 -23.13
CA VAL A 140 -12.49 -2.86 -22.43
C VAL A 140 -12.23 -4.12 -21.61
N THR A 141 -13.24 -4.64 -20.92
CA THR A 141 -13.15 -5.91 -20.18
C THR A 141 -12.72 -7.06 -21.09
N PHE A 142 -13.39 -7.26 -22.22
CA PHE A 142 -13.03 -8.29 -23.21
C PHE A 142 -11.65 -8.07 -23.80
N PHE A 143 -11.24 -6.83 -24.06
CA PHE A 143 -9.90 -6.51 -24.54
C PHE A 143 -8.82 -6.98 -23.54
N ILE A 144 -8.97 -6.65 -22.26
CA ILE A 144 -8.02 -7.07 -21.21
C ILE A 144 -8.04 -8.59 -21.01
N LEU A 145 -9.24 -9.20 -20.99
CA LEU A 145 -9.39 -10.65 -20.87
C LEU A 145 -8.70 -11.40 -22.00
N LYS A 146 -8.92 -10.96 -23.24
CA LYS A 146 -8.30 -11.55 -24.42
C LYS A 146 -6.78 -11.49 -24.32
N GLN A 147 -6.23 -10.32 -23.97
CA GLN A 147 -4.78 -10.15 -23.84
C GLN A 147 -4.19 -11.05 -22.74
N LEU A 148 -4.79 -11.09 -21.54
CA LEU A 148 -4.34 -11.95 -20.44
C LEU A 148 -4.39 -13.45 -20.82
N SER A 149 -5.39 -13.85 -21.61
CA SER A 149 -5.52 -15.23 -22.11
C SER A 149 -4.47 -15.54 -23.18
N GLU A 150 -4.22 -14.62 -24.12
CA GLU A 150 -3.21 -14.78 -25.17
C GLU A 150 -1.78 -14.85 -24.60
N ASP A 151 -1.51 -14.09 -23.53
CA ASP A 151 -0.25 -14.17 -22.79
C ASP A 151 -0.13 -15.45 -21.94
N GLY A 152 -1.21 -16.22 -21.82
CA GLY A 152 -1.28 -17.48 -21.07
C GLY A 152 -1.33 -17.28 -19.56
N TYR A 153 -1.66 -16.08 -19.07
CA TYR A 153 -1.77 -15.80 -17.64
C TYR A 153 -3.10 -16.28 -17.04
N ILE A 154 -4.15 -16.37 -17.85
CA ILE A 154 -5.46 -16.89 -17.44
C ILE A 154 -5.99 -17.91 -18.44
N GLN A 155 -6.93 -18.74 -17.97
CA GLN A 155 -7.84 -19.54 -18.77
C GLN A 155 -9.25 -18.97 -18.55
N SER A 156 -9.95 -18.66 -19.63
CA SER A 156 -11.32 -18.11 -19.58
C SER A 156 -12.12 -18.67 -20.74
N GLU A 157 -13.37 -19.03 -20.48
CA GLU A 157 -14.38 -19.07 -21.53
C GLU A 157 -14.72 -17.61 -21.88
N THR A 158 -14.80 -17.25 -23.15
CA THR A 158 -14.95 -15.86 -23.61
C THR A 158 -16.35 -15.26 -23.41
N SER A 159 -17.15 -15.82 -22.51
CA SER A 159 -18.51 -15.38 -22.17
C SER A 159 -18.56 -14.72 -20.80
N ILE A 160 -19.37 -13.66 -20.68
CA ILE A 160 -19.77 -13.05 -19.41
C ILE A 160 -21.29 -13.21 -19.29
N PRO A 161 -21.84 -13.71 -18.16
CA PRO A 161 -21.12 -14.18 -16.98
C PRO A 161 -20.27 -15.43 -17.27
N GLY A 162 -19.17 -15.58 -16.54
CA GLY A 162 -18.20 -16.66 -16.77
C GLY A 162 -17.21 -16.82 -15.63
N GLU A 163 -16.36 -17.84 -15.74
CA GLU A 163 -15.31 -18.14 -14.77
C GLU A 163 -13.93 -17.96 -15.38
N ILE A 164 -13.02 -17.38 -14.59
CA ILE A 164 -11.63 -17.18 -14.96
C ILE A 164 -10.74 -17.96 -14.00
N ILE A 165 -9.81 -18.72 -14.55
CA ILE A 165 -8.80 -19.45 -13.78
C ILE A 165 -7.44 -18.83 -14.05
N VAL A 166 -6.75 -18.35 -13.01
CA VAL A 166 -5.37 -17.86 -13.14
C VAL A 166 -4.41 -19.05 -13.27
N THR A 167 -3.59 -19.06 -14.32
CA THR A 167 -2.62 -20.14 -14.58
C THR A 167 -1.37 -19.98 -13.70
N ALA A 168 -0.56 -21.04 -13.58
CA ALA A 168 0.73 -20.95 -12.91
C ALA A 168 1.63 -19.82 -13.46
N LYS A 169 1.57 -19.55 -14.77
CA LYS A 169 2.29 -18.43 -15.40
C LYS A 169 1.76 -17.08 -14.89
N GLY A 170 0.45 -16.94 -14.72
CA GLY A 170 -0.18 -15.75 -14.15
C GLY A 170 0.24 -15.50 -12.70
N TRP A 171 0.26 -16.55 -11.86
CA TRP A 171 0.76 -16.46 -10.48
C TRP A 171 2.22 -16.03 -10.42
N ASN A 172 3.08 -16.65 -11.24
CA ASN A 172 4.51 -16.29 -11.29
C ASN A 172 4.71 -14.84 -11.73
N ARG A 173 3.95 -14.37 -12.74
CA ARG A 173 3.99 -12.98 -13.19
C ARG A 173 3.63 -12.00 -12.08
N VAL A 174 2.62 -12.30 -11.27
CA VAL A 174 2.29 -11.46 -10.10
C VAL A 174 3.43 -11.44 -9.08
N SER A 175 4.06 -12.58 -8.81
CA SER A 175 5.23 -12.63 -7.93
C SER A 175 6.41 -11.78 -8.45
N GLU A 176 6.66 -11.80 -9.76
CA GLU A 176 7.67 -10.97 -10.41
C GLU A 176 7.36 -9.47 -10.28
N LEU A 177 6.10 -9.08 -10.50
CA LEU A 177 5.65 -7.70 -10.35
C LEU A 177 5.83 -7.19 -8.92
N GLU A 178 5.48 -8.01 -7.93
CA GLU A 178 5.65 -7.66 -6.51
C GLU A 178 7.12 -7.53 -6.11
N LYS A 179 7.99 -8.42 -6.62
CA LYS A 179 9.44 -8.31 -6.44
C LYS A 179 9.99 -7.04 -7.07
N LYS A 180 9.61 -6.73 -8.32
CA LYS A 180 10.06 -5.53 -9.02
C LYS A 180 9.67 -4.24 -8.29
N VAL A 181 8.45 -4.16 -7.75
CA VAL A 181 8.04 -3.00 -6.93
C VAL A 181 8.93 -2.83 -5.70
N LYS A 182 9.35 -3.94 -5.08
CA LYS A 182 10.29 -3.93 -3.95
C LYS A 182 11.72 -3.57 -4.37
N GLU A 183 12.13 -3.86 -5.60
CA GLU A 183 13.43 -3.47 -6.16
C GLU A 183 13.47 -1.98 -6.57
N ASP A 184 12.37 -1.46 -7.12
CA ASP A 184 12.26 -0.09 -7.62
C ASP A 184 12.00 0.94 -6.50
N THR A 185 11.59 0.50 -5.30
CA THR A 185 11.36 1.42 -4.17
C THR A 185 12.66 2.04 -3.69
N LYS A 186 12.63 3.36 -3.47
CA LYS A 186 13.72 4.09 -2.82
C LYS A 186 13.52 4.27 -1.33
N GLN A 187 12.37 3.86 -0.80
CA GLN A 187 12.02 4.11 0.59
C GLN A 187 12.91 3.32 1.55
N VAL A 188 13.36 3.96 2.61
CA VAL A 188 14.14 3.34 3.69
C VAL A 188 13.43 3.61 5.00
N PHE A 189 13.01 2.55 5.68
CA PHE A 189 12.32 2.70 6.96
C PHE A 189 13.35 2.97 8.08
N ILE A 190 13.13 4.00 8.88
CA ILE A 190 13.95 4.31 10.05
C ILE A 190 13.16 3.93 11.31
N ALA A 191 13.61 2.86 11.96
CA ALA A 191 13.12 2.40 13.25
C ALA A 191 14.03 2.98 14.35
N MET A 192 13.54 3.93 15.15
CA MET A 192 14.36 4.56 16.19
C MET A 192 13.54 5.12 17.35
N TRP A 193 14.22 5.50 18.42
CA TRP A 193 13.60 6.14 19.58
C TRP A 193 13.19 7.60 19.32
N PHE A 194 11.94 7.96 19.61
CA PHE A 194 11.37 9.32 19.46
C PHE A 194 11.69 10.31 20.59
N ASP A 195 12.81 10.14 21.31
CA ASP A 195 13.19 11.14 22.32
C ASP A 195 13.67 12.43 21.66
N LYS A 196 13.38 13.58 22.29
CA LYS A 196 13.87 14.88 21.80
C LYS A 196 15.39 14.96 21.69
N GLN A 197 16.12 14.19 22.51
CA GLN A 197 17.58 14.12 22.43
C GLN A 197 18.06 13.52 21.11
N MET A 198 17.20 12.75 20.43
CA MET A 198 17.51 12.10 19.16
C MET A 198 17.26 13.02 17.95
N ASP A 199 16.45 14.08 18.09
CA ASP A 199 15.97 14.89 16.97
C ASP A 199 17.09 15.43 16.06
N GLN A 200 18.21 15.89 16.64
CA GLN A 200 19.35 16.39 15.87
C GLN A 200 20.00 15.33 14.97
N PHE A 201 19.95 14.05 15.37
CA PHE A 201 20.55 12.95 14.62
C PHE A 201 19.65 12.48 13.47
N VAL A 202 18.35 12.80 13.53
CA VAL A 202 17.35 12.38 12.55
C VAL A 202 17.61 13.07 11.22
N GLY A 203 17.56 14.41 11.20
CA GLY A 203 17.71 15.21 9.99
C GLY A 203 19.14 15.20 9.48
N ASP A 204 20.09 15.62 10.32
CA ASP A 204 21.48 15.85 9.88
C ASP A 204 22.31 14.55 9.84
N GLY A 205 21.82 13.48 10.47
CA GLY A 205 22.47 12.16 10.53
C GLY A 205 21.83 11.14 9.60
N PHE A 206 20.71 10.55 10.05
CA PHE A 206 20.04 9.45 9.36
C PHE A 206 19.50 9.86 7.98
N GLU A 207 18.69 10.92 7.92
CA GLU A 207 18.09 11.40 6.68
C GLU A 207 19.14 11.81 5.66
N ALA A 208 20.12 12.62 6.08
CA ALA A 208 21.19 13.10 5.21
C ALA A 208 21.96 11.93 4.57
N ALA A 209 22.37 10.93 5.37
CA ALA A 209 23.08 9.75 4.87
C ALA A 209 22.26 8.91 3.87
N ILE A 210 20.97 8.72 4.15
CA ILE A 210 20.06 7.98 3.28
C ILE A 210 19.83 8.73 1.96
N LYS A 211 19.54 10.03 2.03
CA LYS A 211 19.34 10.90 0.86
C LYS A 211 20.59 10.96 -0.02
N GLU A 212 21.77 11.12 0.58
CA GLU A 212 23.06 11.08 -0.13
C GLU A 212 23.32 9.76 -0.81
N SER A 213 22.77 8.67 -0.27
CA SER A 213 22.87 7.35 -0.86
C SER A 213 21.88 7.11 -2.02
N GLY A 214 21.06 8.11 -2.37
CA GLY A 214 20.09 8.04 -3.47
C GLY A 214 18.73 7.45 -3.09
N TYR A 215 18.46 7.34 -1.78
CA TYR A 215 17.26 6.76 -1.20
C TYR A 215 16.40 7.80 -0.48
N GLU A 216 15.14 7.45 -0.20
CA GLU A 216 14.18 8.32 0.47
C GLU A 216 13.94 7.82 1.91
N PRO A 217 14.35 8.57 2.94
CA PRO A 217 14.12 8.18 4.32
C PRO A 217 12.63 8.25 4.65
N PHE A 218 12.18 7.35 5.51
CA PHE A 218 10.83 7.35 6.05
C PHE A 218 10.84 6.98 7.53
N ARG A 219 10.21 7.82 8.35
CA ARG A 219 9.94 7.55 9.77
C ARG A 219 8.44 7.65 10.02
N ILE A 220 7.90 6.74 10.83
CA ILE A 220 6.44 6.58 10.98
C ILE A 220 5.73 7.85 11.46
N ASP A 221 6.36 8.64 12.33
CA ASP A 221 5.81 9.86 12.91
C ASP A 221 5.76 11.05 11.93
N TRP A 222 6.42 10.97 10.77
CA TRP A 222 6.29 11.98 9.71
C TRP A 222 4.97 11.85 8.94
N LYS A 223 4.28 10.72 9.11
CA LYS A 223 3.01 10.45 8.45
C LYS A 223 1.89 10.65 9.46
N GLU A 224 1.10 11.70 9.28
CA GLU A 224 -0.13 11.86 10.04
C GLU A 224 -1.09 10.71 9.69
N HIS A 225 -1.53 9.95 10.70
CA HIS A 225 -2.50 8.90 10.54
C HIS A 225 -3.46 8.83 11.74
N ASN A 226 -4.73 8.51 11.50
CA ASN A 226 -5.70 8.19 12.56
C ASN A 226 -5.83 6.66 12.78
N GLU A 227 -4.90 5.91 12.20
CA GLU A 227 -4.84 4.46 12.20
C GLU A 227 -4.21 3.89 13.46
N LYS A 228 -4.28 2.56 13.63
CA LYS A 228 -3.36 1.89 14.55
C LYS A 228 -1.96 2.06 13.97
N ILE A 229 -1.07 2.67 14.73
CA ILE A 229 0.30 2.94 14.31
C ILE A 229 1.01 1.65 13.86
N ASP A 230 0.71 0.53 14.51
CA ASP A 230 1.29 -0.79 14.23
C ASP A 230 1.01 -1.28 12.79
N ASP A 231 -0.22 -1.11 12.28
CA ASP A 231 -0.59 -1.54 10.93
C ASP A 231 0.14 -0.71 9.86
N GLN A 232 0.31 0.59 10.13
CA GLN A 232 1.07 1.50 9.28
C GLN A 232 2.56 1.18 9.29
N ILE A 233 3.14 0.92 10.47
CA ILE A 233 4.53 0.47 10.61
C ILE A 233 4.76 -0.77 9.74
N ILE A 234 3.92 -1.80 9.90
CA ILE A 234 4.03 -3.04 9.12
C ILE A 234 3.92 -2.79 7.61
N SER A 235 2.96 -1.95 7.19
CA SER A 235 2.78 -1.63 5.78
C SER A 235 3.95 -0.85 5.20
N GLU A 236 4.52 0.10 5.94
CA GLU A 236 5.60 0.96 5.46
C GLU A 236 6.94 0.22 5.46
N ILE A 237 7.19 -0.66 6.44
CA ILE A 237 8.31 -1.60 6.40
C ILE A 237 8.23 -2.44 5.14
N LYS A 238 7.06 -3.03 4.80
CA LYS A 238 6.91 -3.85 3.59
C LYS A 238 7.23 -3.13 2.27
N LYS A 239 7.04 -1.81 2.21
CA LYS A 239 7.32 -0.98 1.02
C LYS A 239 8.76 -0.50 0.93
N SER A 240 9.52 -0.61 2.02
CA SER A 240 10.90 -0.15 2.07
C SER A 240 11.86 -1.14 1.42
N LYS A 241 12.93 -0.61 0.84
CA LYS A 241 14.01 -1.41 0.24
C LYS A 241 14.83 -2.09 1.31
N PHE A 242 15.15 -1.35 2.36
CA PHE A 242 15.81 -1.80 3.57
C PHE A 242 15.37 -0.98 4.78
N LEU A 243 15.76 -1.44 5.97
CA LEU A 243 15.46 -0.80 7.24
C LEU A 243 16.75 -0.39 7.97
N VAL A 244 16.76 0.81 8.55
CA VAL A 244 17.78 1.28 9.49
C VAL A 244 17.18 1.21 10.90
N ALA A 245 17.75 0.38 11.77
CA ALA A 245 17.28 0.17 13.13
C ALA A 245 18.26 0.78 14.13
N ASP A 246 17.89 1.90 14.75
CA ASP A 246 18.67 2.50 15.83
C ASP A 246 18.15 2.06 17.20
N VAL A 247 18.93 1.20 17.87
CA VAL A 247 18.55 0.58 19.15
C VAL A 247 18.95 1.40 20.38
N THR A 248 19.32 2.68 20.19
CA THR A 248 19.61 3.60 21.29
C THR A 248 18.39 3.71 22.22
N GLY A 249 18.59 3.59 23.53
CA GLY A 249 17.51 3.59 24.51
C GLY A 249 16.68 2.29 24.59
N HIS A 250 17.07 1.24 23.87
CA HIS A 250 16.57 -0.14 24.01
C HIS A 250 15.05 -0.29 23.90
N ARG A 251 14.45 0.34 22.88
CA ARG A 251 13.00 0.34 22.67
C ARG A 251 12.52 -0.97 22.06
N GLY A 252 11.63 -1.68 22.77
CA GLY A 252 11.04 -2.95 22.31
C GLY A 252 10.39 -2.86 20.92
N GLY A 253 9.76 -1.73 20.59
CA GLY A 253 9.20 -1.47 19.26
C GLY A 253 10.25 -1.56 18.14
N VAL A 254 11.42 -0.94 18.32
CA VAL A 254 12.51 -0.98 17.32
C VAL A 254 13.01 -2.41 17.10
N TYR A 255 13.15 -3.20 18.16
CA TYR A 255 13.53 -4.61 18.04
C TYR A 255 12.48 -5.44 17.29
N PHE A 256 11.19 -5.18 17.55
CA PHE A 256 10.09 -5.84 16.85
C PHE A 256 10.10 -5.48 15.36
N GLU A 257 10.22 -4.20 15.02
CA GLU A 257 10.27 -3.70 13.64
C GLU A 257 11.44 -4.29 12.86
N ALA A 258 12.64 -4.30 13.48
CA ALA A 258 13.83 -4.89 12.88
C ALA A 258 13.69 -6.42 12.71
N GLY A 259 13.15 -7.12 13.71
CA GLY A 259 12.89 -8.55 13.64
C GLY A 259 11.87 -8.90 12.55
N TYR A 260 10.81 -8.09 12.41
CA TYR A 260 9.82 -8.25 11.35
C TYR A 260 10.44 -8.04 9.97
N ALA A 261 11.25 -7.00 9.78
CA ALA A 261 11.97 -6.77 8.53
C ALA A 261 12.91 -7.93 8.17
N LEU A 262 13.67 -8.45 9.15
CA LEU A 262 14.50 -9.65 8.95
C LEU A 262 13.66 -10.87 8.55
N GLY A 263 12.49 -11.06 9.17
CA GLY A 263 11.55 -12.13 8.81
C GLY A 263 11.02 -12.04 7.36
N LEU A 264 11.00 -10.84 6.78
CA LEU A 264 10.67 -10.60 5.36
C LEU A 264 11.88 -10.75 4.41
N GLY A 265 13.04 -11.15 4.93
CA GLY A 265 14.30 -11.17 4.18
C GLY A 265 14.75 -9.77 3.75
N MET A 266 14.30 -8.72 4.43
CA MET A 266 14.71 -7.34 4.16
C MET A 266 16.07 -7.07 4.81
N PRO A 267 17.02 -6.42 4.12
CA PRO A 267 18.26 -5.98 4.74
C PRO A 267 17.98 -5.03 5.91
N VAL A 268 18.65 -5.24 7.03
CA VAL A 268 18.57 -4.37 8.21
C VAL A 268 19.97 -3.87 8.57
N ILE A 269 20.13 -2.55 8.58
CA ILE A 269 21.33 -1.89 9.07
C ILE A 269 21.08 -1.49 10.52
N TRP A 270 21.83 -2.10 11.43
CA TRP A 270 21.75 -1.83 12.86
C TRP A 270 22.65 -0.65 13.23
N THR A 271 22.14 0.27 14.03
CA THR A 271 22.89 1.42 14.56
C THR A 271 22.65 1.55 16.06
N CYS A 272 23.62 2.11 16.78
CA CYS A 272 23.47 2.42 18.20
C CYS A 272 24.45 3.52 18.59
N LYS A 273 23.99 4.46 19.41
CA LYS A 273 24.88 5.42 20.05
C LYS A 273 25.85 4.72 21.01
N GLU A 274 27.11 5.13 21.01
CA GLU A 274 28.20 4.45 21.71
C GLU A 274 27.96 4.30 23.22
N ASP A 275 27.41 5.32 23.86
CA ASP A 275 27.08 5.35 25.29
C ASP A 275 25.97 4.36 25.69
N HIS A 276 25.14 3.93 24.74
CA HIS A 276 24.10 2.92 24.94
C HIS A 276 24.53 1.50 24.53
N LEU A 277 25.71 1.32 23.91
CA LEU A 277 26.11 0.05 23.32
C LEU A 277 26.20 -1.11 24.34
N LYS A 278 26.64 -0.82 25.57
CA LYS A 278 26.84 -1.83 26.63
C LYS A 278 25.53 -2.49 27.05
N ASP A 279 24.43 -1.76 26.93
CA ASP A 279 23.11 -2.15 27.39
C ASP A 279 22.25 -2.73 26.26
N VAL A 280 22.79 -2.83 25.04
CA VAL A 280 22.11 -3.45 23.89
C VAL A 280 21.77 -4.91 24.21
N HIS A 281 20.51 -5.28 23.92
CA HIS A 281 19.95 -6.60 24.17
C HIS A 281 20.82 -7.71 23.57
N PHE A 282 20.96 -8.82 24.31
CA PHE A 282 21.86 -9.91 23.94
C PHE A 282 21.60 -10.46 22.53
N ASP A 283 20.32 -10.59 22.15
CA ASP A 283 19.91 -11.16 20.85
C ASP A 283 20.37 -10.35 19.64
N THR A 284 20.63 -9.04 19.80
CA THR A 284 21.13 -8.22 18.69
C THR A 284 22.64 -8.02 18.71
N ARG A 285 23.35 -8.39 19.79
CA ARG A 285 24.81 -8.22 19.89
C ARG A 285 25.61 -8.94 18.80
N GLN A 286 25.01 -9.96 18.17
CA GLN A 286 25.62 -10.70 17.07
C GLN A 286 25.57 -9.93 15.73
N TYR A 287 24.66 -8.95 15.59
CA TYR A 287 24.60 -8.10 14.42
C TYR A 287 25.66 -6.99 14.47
N ASN A 288 26.25 -6.69 13.31
CA ASN A 288 27.24 -5.63 13.19
C ASN A 288 26.57 -4.24 13.24
N HIS A 289 26.54 -3.68 14.44
CA HIS A 289 26.05 -2.33 14.69
C HIS A 289 27.03 -1.28 14.19
N ILE A 290 26.52 -0.27 13.49
CA ILE A 290 27.21 1.00 13.36
C ILE A 290 27.14 1.68 14.72
N VAL A 291 28.28 1.71 15.40
CA VAL A 291 28.45 2.45 16.64
C VAL A 291 28.84 3.88 16.28
N TRP A 292 28.06 4.85 16.74
CA TRP A 292 28.25 6.27 16.42
C TRP A 292 28.28 7.14 17.68
N THR A 293 28.94 8.29 17.61
CA THR A 293 29.20 9.18 18.75
C THR A 293 28.56 10.55 18.59
N ASP A 294 28.58 11.08 17.35
CA ASP A 294 27.97 12.33 16.97
C ASP A 294 27.27 12.23 15.60
N VAL A 295 26.66 13.33 15.17
CA VAL A 295 25.88 13.43 13.92
C VAL A 295 26.74 13.17 12.69
N GLU A 296 27.96 13.70 12.64
CA GLU A 296 28.85 13.59 11.48
C GLU A 296 29.36 12.16 11.33
N ASP A 297 29.75 11.54 12.45
CA ASP A 297 30.18 10.15 12.50
C ASP A 297 29.05 9.18 12.11
N LEU A 298 27.84 9.41 12.62
CA LEU A 298 26.63 8.67 12.23
C LEU A 298 26.40 8.78 10.72
N ARG A 299 26.31 10.01 10.19
CA ARG A 299 26.03 10.26 8.77
C ARG A 299 27.04 9.54 7.89
N ARG A 300 28.33 9.75 8.16
CA ARG A 300 29.43 9.17 7.39
C ARG A 300 29.42 7.64 7.42
N LYS A 301 29.33 7.03 8.60
CA LYS A 301 29.36 5.56 8.73
C LYS A 301 28.13 4.91 8.11
N LEU A 302 26.95 5.51 8.30
CA LEU A 302 25.71 5.02 7.72
C LEU A 302 25.75 5.10 6.19
N TYR A 303 26.18 6.24 5.63
CA TYR A 303 26.37 6.40 4.19
C TYR A 303 27.26 5.30 3.61
N TYR A 304 28.46 5.08 4.16
CA TYR A 304 29.36 4.05 3.65
C TYR A 304 28.80 2.63 3.82
N ARG A 305 28.06 2.36 4.90
CA ARG A 305 27.41 1.05 5.06
C ARG A 305 26.36 0.83 3.99
N ILE A 306 25.51 1.83 3.71
CA ILE A 306 24.47 1.73 2.69
C ILE A 306 25.14 1.45 1.33
N GLN A 307 26.12 2.27 0.93
CA GLN A 307 26.84 2.10 -0.35
C GLN A 307 27.52 0.73 -0.48
N ALA A 308 27.99 0.14 0.61
CA ALA A 308 28.73 -1.12 0.58
C ALA A 308 27.84 -2.37 0.65
N THR A 309 26.60 -2.26 1.15
CA THR A 309 25.79 -3.45 1.51
C THR A 309 24.41 -3.48 0.91
N ILE A 310 23.93 -2.36 0.35
CA ILE A 310 22.62 -2.26 -0.28
C ILE A 310 22.82 -2.07 -1.79
N GLU A 311 22.43 -3.09 -2.56
CA GLU A 311 22.35 -3.08 -4.03
C GLU A 311 21.03 -2.48 -4.51
#